data_AF-A0A382MAA8-F1
#
_entry.id   AF-A0A382MAA8-F1
#
_cell.length_a   1.000
_cell.length_b   1.000
_cell.length_c   1.000
_cell.angle_alpha   90.00
_cell.angle_beta   90.00
_cell.angle_gamma   90.00
#
_symmetry.space_group_name_H-M   'P 1'
#
loop_
_entity.id
_entity.type
_entity.pdbx_description
1 polymer ?
#
loop_
_entity_poly.entity_id
_entity_poly.type
_entity_poly.pdbx_seq_one_letter_code
_entity_poly.pdbx_strand_id
1 'polypeptide(L)'
;MGFFDSIRFFGRSRAPEGCWPWPNSDRDPYGVPSPAVQSELLKAACHEAGHAVVCRYFGIEVRQLSIRRVTYTTGSVTTVMTDPERQAWKLARLRKIDDWSRKIAGENNPFSPNRGSEIGLRPRDHFVHEVSLHAGLHDWLAGAVAENIEYGPFTYWEGNGWESDLEGFELLVSAHYGNLDGFISDSSVASIRDRYWKSCEEILSKPEIRLWHQAVVKVVLRSEHGVLSGEEIDALRSPIELPHLVVPDSFDDAREIADRFGCGQVVAIEFVGSEPELERRLVDFSTGICYARDGEIRWVDQGRYLVLPSGRGFDPDE
;
A
#
# COMPACT_ATOMS: atom_id res chain seq x y z
N MET A 1 55.29 10.20 12.12
CA MET A 1 54.47 10.96 13.09
C MET A 1 53.92 12.17 12.37
N GLY A 2 52.65 12.36 12.05
CA GLY A 2 51.39 11.60 12.11
C GLY A 2 50.44 12.40 11.19
N PHE A 3 49.74 11.76 10.26
CA PHE A 3 48.35 11.29 10.44
C PHE A 3 47.43 12.39 11.02
N PHE A 4 46.65 13.06 10.17
CA PHE A 4 45.23 12.72 9.97
C PHE A 4 44.73 13.36 8.67
N ASP A 5 44.45 12.48 7.72
CA ASP A 5 43.89 12.77 6.41
C ASP A 5 42.38 13.02 6.50
N SER A 6 41.90 13.87 5.61
CA SER A 6 40.50 14.25 5.45
C SER A 6 39.64 13.01 5.13
N ILE A 7 38.80 12.60 6.07
CA ILE A 7 37.74 11.64 5.77
C ILE A 7 36.60 12.39 5.09
N ARG A 8 36.62 12.44 3.75
CA ARG A 8 35.42 12.65 2.94
C ARG A 8 34.72 11.30 2.79
N PHE A 9 33.69 11.05 3.60
CA PHE A 9 32.83 9.88 3.46
C PHE A 9 32.04 9.96 2.13
N PHE A 10 32.20 8.91 1.31
CA PHE A 10 31.41 8.42 0.17
C PHE A 10 30.83 9.43 -0.83
N GLY A 11 31.52 9.58 -1.96
CA GLY A 11 30.90 10.03 -3.21
C GLY A 11 29.90 8.99 -3.72
N ARG A 12 28.64 9.38 -3.90
CA ARG A 12 27.58 8.63 -4.59
C ARG A 12 28.06 8.24 -5.99
N SER A 13 28.38 6.97 -6.18
CA SER A 13 28.72 6.39 -7.49
C SER A 13 27.49 6.41 -8.40
N ARG A 14 27.58 7.07 -9.56
CA ARG A 14 26.53 7.06 -10.61
C ARG A 14 26.38 5.65 -11.19
N ALA A 15 25.31 4.96 -10.85
CA ALA A 15 24.89 3.75 -11.58
C ALA A 15 24.34 4.14 -12.98
N PRO A 16 24.51 3.31 -14.02
CA PRO A 16 23.83 3.52 -15.30
C PRO A 16 22.29 3.52 -15.10
N GLU A 17 21.57 4.32 -15.88
CA GLU A 17 20.11 4.44 -15.78
C GLU A 17 19.41 3.07 -15.89
N GLY A 18 18.56 2.74 -14.91
CA GLY A 18 17.72 1.53 -14.94
C GLY A 18 18.45 0.21 -14.68
N CYS A 19 19.57 0.24 -13.96
CA CYS A 19 20.38 -0.96 -13.71
C CYS A 19 19.65 -2.03 -12.86
N TRP A 20 19.70 -3.27 -13.36
CA TRP A 20 19.26 -4.49 -12.68
C TRP A 20 20.17 -5.65 -13.08
N PRO A 21 20.65 -6.49 -12.14
CA PRO A 21 20.60 -6.29 -10.68
C PRO A 21 21.33 -5.02 -10.25
N TRP A 22 21.09 -4.55 -9.02
CA TRP A 22 21.79 -3.37 -8.50
C TRP A 22 23.31 -3.60 -8.51
N PRO A 23 24.12 -2.64 -8.96
CA PRO A 23 25.57 -2.80 -8.99
C PRO A 23 26.10 -2.89 -7.57
N ASN A 24 27.04 -3.80 -7.34
CA ASN A 24 27.79 -3.84 -6.10
C ASN A 24 28.55 -2.54 -5.90
N SER A 25 28.75 -2.15 -4.64
CA SER A 25 29.59 -1.01 -4.27
C SER A 25 31.00 -1.07 -4.89
N ASP A 26 31.43 -2.25 -5.33
CA ASP A 26 32.81 -2.54 -5.74
C ASP A 26 33.00 -2.75 -7.26
N ARG A 27 32.05 -2.34 -8.11
CA ARG A 27 32.13 -2.49 -9.60
C ARG A 27 32.28 -3.93 -10.10
N ASP A 28 31.85 -4.93 -9.33
CA ASP A 28 31.68 -6.28 -9.85
C ASP A 28 30.20 -6.48 -10.24
N PRO A 29 29.87 -6.43 -11.55
CA PRO A 29 28.50 -6.66 -12.02
C PRO A 29 28.03 -8.12 -11.88
N TYR A 30 28.92 -9.04 -11.44
CA TYR A 30 28.62 -10.47 -11.28
C TYR A 30 28.75 -10.97 -9.82
N GLY A 31 29.11 -10.09 -8.88
CA GLY A 31 29.27 -10.45 -7.47
C GLY A 31 27.95 -10.46 -6.68
N VAL A 32 27.92 -11.16 -5.56
CA VAL A 32 26.78 -11.10 -4.61
C VAL A 32 26.67 -9.69 -4.01
N PRO A 33 25.48 -9.06 -3.96
CA PRO A 33 25.32 -7.73 -3.38
C PRO A 33 25.78 -7.65 -1.94
N SER A 34 26.46 -6.56 -1.57
CA SER A 34 26.89 -6.33 -0.19
C SER A 34 25.66 -6.27 0.73
N PRO A 35 25.79 -6.62 2.03
CA PRO A 35 24.66 -6.58 2.95
C PRO A 35 23.95 -5.22 3.01
N ALA A 36 24.70 -4.12 2.82
CA ALA A 36 24.14 -2.77 2.72
C ALA A 36 23.27 -2.58 1.47
N VAL A 37 23.75 -3.03 0.30
CA VAL A 37 23.00 -2.97 -0.96
C VAL A 37 21.76 -3.87 -0.91
N GLN A 38 21.85 -5.05 -0.29
CA GLN A 38 20.69 -5.91 -0.08
C GLN A 38 19.63 -5.26 0.81
N SER A 39 20.06 -4.59 1.88
CA SER A 39 19.16 -3.86 2.77
C SER A 39 18.45 -2.70 2.07
N GLU A 40 19.19 -1.89 1.28
CA GLU A 40 18.60 -0.81 0.48
C GLU A 40 17.60 -1.34 -0.58
N LEU A 41 17.93 -2.46 -1.22
CA LEU A 41 17.07 -3.10 -2.21
C LEU A 41 15.77 -3.62 -1.58
N LEU A 42 15.84 -4.23 -0.39
CA LEU A 42 14.66 -4.69 0.34
C LEU A 42 13.73 -3.54 0.72
N LYS A 43 14.30 -2.43 1.19
CA LYS A 43 13.55 -1.20 1.49
C LYS A 43 12.86 -0.65 0.25
N ALA A 44 13.61 -0.50 -0.84
CA ALA A 44 13.06 -0.04 -2.12
C ALA A 44 11.92 -0.95 -2.60
N ALA A 45 12.10 -2.27 -2.58
CA ALA A 45 11.04 -3.19 -2.96
C ALA A 45 9.80 -3.07 -2.08
N CYS A 46 9.98 -2.88 -0.76
CA CYS A 46 8.90 -2.62 0.18
C CYS A 46 8.14 -1.33 -0.14
N HIS A 47 8.87 -0.23 -0.42
CA HIS A 47 8.33 1.07 -0.80
C HIS A 47 7.50 1.00 -2.08
N GLU A 48 8.09 0.51 -3.17
CA GLU A 48 7.41 0.43 -4.46
C GLU A 48 6.21 -0.52 -4.41
N ALA A 49 6.30 -1.62 -3.66
CA ALA A 49 5.16 -2.50 -3.44
C ALA A 49 4.05 -1.81 -2.64
N GLY A 50 4.38 -0.92 -1.71
CA GLY A 50 3.42 -0.11 -0.96
C GLY A 50 2.56 0.75 -1.90
N HIS A 51 3.20 1.53 -2.76
CA HIS A 51 2.53 2.30 -3.82
C HIS A 51 1.62 1.42 -4.67
N ALA A 52 2.19 0.39 -5.29
CA ALA A 52 1.44 -0.45 -6.22
C ALA A 52 0.22 -1.11 -5.57
N VAL A 53 0.36 -1.68 -4.38
CA VAL A 53 -0.75 -2.33 -3.66
C VAL A 53 -1.85 -1.33 -3.31
N VAL A 54 -1.50 -0.15 -2.78
CA VAL A 54 -2.50 0.88 -2.43
C VAL A 54 -3.18 1.44 -3.68
N CYS A 55 -2.45 1.70 -4.76
CA CYS A 55 -3.05 2.09 -6.04
C CYS A 55 -4.07 1.06 -6.53
N ARG A 56 -3.66 -0.22 -6.59
CA ARG A 56 -4.54 -1.31 -7.04
C ARG A 56 -5.74 -1.51 -6.09
N TYR A 57 -5.56 -1.33 -4.78
CA TYR A 57 -6.64 -1.35 -3.79
C TYR A 57 -7.72 -0.31 -4.09
N PHE A 58 -7.33 0.91 -4.48
CA PHE A 58 -8.25 1.98 -4.88
C PHE A 58 -8.69 1.92 -6.36
N GLY A 59 -8.31 0.89 -7.10
CA GLY A 59 -8.65 0.74 -8.52
C GLY A 59 -7.87 1.66 -9.46
N ILE A 60 -6.77 2.28 -9.02
CA ILE A 60 -5.85 2.99 -9.89
C ILE A 60 -5.08 1.96 -10.73
N GLU A 61 -5.02 2.18 -12.04
CA GLU A 61 -4.24 1.34 -12.95
C GLU A 61 -2.75 1.54 -12.69
N VAL A 62 -2.07 0.44 -12.31
CA VAL A 62 -0.62 0.37 -12.23
C VAL A 62 -0.11 -0.27 -13.51
N ARG A 63 0.63 0.48 -14.32
CA ARG A 63 1.23 -0.03 -15.56
C ARG A 63 2.45 -0.88 -15.27
N GLN A 64 3.27 -0.44 -14.31
CA GLN A 64 4.51 -1.11 -13.96
C GLN A 64 4.96 -0.71 -12.57
N LEU A 65 5.38 -1.69 -11.77
CA LEU A 65 6.27 -1.51 -10.63
C LEU A 65 7.69 -1.84 -11.08
N SER A 66 8.67 -1.02 -10.72
CA SER A 66 10.08 -1.25 -10.98
C SER A 66 10.93 -0.98 -9.74
N ILE A 67 11.83 -1.91 -9.41
CA ILE A 67 12.88 -1.74 -8.39
C ILE A 67 14.25 -1.49 -9.03
N ARG A 68 14.27 -1.04 -10.29
CA ARG A 68 15.50 -0.68 -10.99
C ARG A 68 16.02 0.63 -10.43
N ARG A 69 17.31 0.65 -10.09
CA ARG A 69 17.93 1.86 -9.57
C ARG A 69 18.10 2.89 -10.68
N VAL A 70 17.55 4.08 -10.47
CA VAL A 70 17.77 5.27 -11.30
C VAL A 70 18.60 6.26 -10.47
N THR A 71 19.17 7.28 -11.09
CA THR A 71 20.15 8.20 -10.48
C THR A 71 19.73 8.82 -9.13
N TYR A 72 18.43 9.05 -8.93
CA TYR A 72 17.88 9.67 -7.72
C TYR A 72 16.77 8.87 -7.05
N THR A 73 16.33 7.76 -7.65
CA THR A 73 15.25 6.91 -7.11
C THR A 73 15.71 5.45 -7.08
N THR A 74 15.28 4.75 -6.03
CA THR A 74 15.58 3.33 -5.82
C THR A 74 14.58 2.42 -6.51
N GLY A 75 13.48 2.97 -7.01
CA GLY A 75 12.49 2.33 -7.85
C GLY A 75 11.54 3.36 -8.46
N SER A 76 10.43 2.86 -9.00
CA SER A 76 9.27 3.68 -9.37
C SER A 76 8.04 2.79 -9.61
N VAL A 77 6.86 3.33 -9.29
CA VAL A 77 5.58 2.81 -9.76
C VAL A 77 5.01 3.75 -10.81
N THR A 78 4.72 3.22 -11.99
CA THR A 78 4.06 3.96 -13.07
C THR A 78 2.56 3.70 -13.01
N THR A 79 1.79 4.73 -12.65
CA THR A 79 0.33 4.70 -12.60
C THR A 79 -0.29 5.51 -13.74
N VAL A 80 -1.57 5.26 -14.02
CA VAL A 80 -2.35 6.18 -14.85
C VAL A 80 -2.75 7.38 -14.00
N MET A 81 -2.23 8.55 -14.36
CA MET A 81 -2.55 9.81 -13.68
C MET A 81 -4.06 10.03 -13.61
N THR A 82 -4.51 10.31 -12.40
CA THR A 82 -5.90 10.71 -12.12
C THR A 82 -6.19 12.12 -12.62
N ASP A 83 -7.46 12.46 -12.82
CA ASP A 83 -7.87 13.82 -13.20
C ASP A 83 -7.44 14.90 -12.18
N PRO A 84 -7.58 14.68 -10.84
CA PRO A 84 -7.05 15.59 -9.83
C PRO A 84 -5.56 15.86 -9.95
N GLU A 85 -4.74 14.84 -10.22
CA GLU A 85 -3.30 15.00 -10.42
C GLU A 85 -3.00 15.78 -11.68
N ARG A 86 -3.65 15.43 -12.80
CA ARG A 86 -3.49 16.15 -14.06
C ARG A 86 -3.80 17.63 -13.91
N GLN A 87 -4.86 17.96 -13.16
CA GLN A 87 -5.23 19.34 -12.89
C GLN A 87 -4.18 20.03 -12.00
N ALA A 88 -3.68 19.38 -10.95
CA ALA A 88 -2.63 19.94 -10.10
C ALA A 88 -1.35 20.24 -10.89
N TRP A 89 -0.87 19.29 -11.70
CA TRP A 89 0.31 19.48 -12.56
C TRP A 89 0.10 20.54 -13.63
N LYS A 90 -1.11 20.64 -14.20
CA LYS A 90 -1.47 21.71 -15.13
C LYS A 90 -1.40 23.09 -14.44
N LEU A 91 -1.89 23.21 -13.21
CA LEU A 91 -1.82 24.45 -12.43
C LEU A 91 -0.38 24.81 -12.06
N ALA A 92 0.44 23.83 -11.66
CA ALA A 92 1.86 24.03 -11.39
C ALA A 92 2.59 24.60 -12.62
N ARG A 93 2.39 23.97 -13.79
CA ARG A 93 2.99 24.39 -15.06
C ARG A 93 2.53 25.77 -15.51
N LEU A 94 1.22 26.06 -15.44
CA LEU A 94 0.66 27.35 -15.89
C LEU A 94 1.17 28.52 -15.06
N ARG A 95 1.44 28.31 -13.77
CA ARG A 95 1.85 29.36 -12.86
C ARG A 95 3.36 29.61 -12.85
N LYS A 96 4.16 28.84 -13.62
CA LYS A 96 5.63 28.89 -13.62
C LYS A 96 6.19 28.82 -12.18
N ILE A 97 5.57 27.98 -11.37
CA ILE A 97 5.99 27.79 -9.99
C ILE A 97 6.83 26.53 -10.01
N ASP A 98 8.15 26.74 -9.95
CA ASP A 98 9.12 25.65 -9.99
C ASP A 98 9.09 24.81 -8.69
N ASP A 99 8.33 25.25 -7.67
CA ASP A 99 8.36 24.71 -6.32
C ASP A 99 7.10 25.16 -5.52
N TRP A 100 6.08 24.29 -5.43
CA TRP A 100 4.87 24.56 -4.63
C TRP A 100 5.11 24.36 -3.13
N SER A 101 6.11 23.58 -2.73
CA SER A 101 6.62 23.48 -1.35
C SER A 101 6.99 24.87 -0.79
N ARG A 102 7.57 25.76 -1.62
CA ARG A 102 7.81 27.17 -1.27
C ARG A 102 6.56 28.05 -1.10
N LYS A 103 5.37 27.60 -1.51
CA LYS A 103 4.09 28.31 -1.27
C LYS A 103 3.33 27.82 -0.05
N ILE A 104 3.70 26.65 0.47
CA ILE A 104 3.25 26.11 1.75
C ILE A 104 3.95 26.89 2.88
N ALA A 105 5.27 27.08 2.75
CA ALA A 105 6.07 27.95 3.62
C ALA A 105 5.95 29.43 3.21
N GLY A 106 5.20 30.23 3.98
CA GLY A 106 4.94 31.64 3.71
C GLY A 106 6.15 32.58 3.88
N GLU A 107 7.18 32.48 3.05
CA GLU A 107 8.30 33.44 3.10
C GLU A 107 8.05 34.74 2.32
N ASN A 108 7.12 34.79 1.35
CA ASN A 108 6.91 36.01 0.56
C ASN A 108 5.46 36.21 0.06
N ASN A 109 4.47 36.31 0.95
CA ASN A 109 3.18 36.92 0.58
C ASN A 109 2.58 37.73 1.75
N PRO A 110 2.16 38.99 1.53
CA PRO A 110 1.48 39.80 2.54
C PRO A 110 0.28 39.08 3.17
N PHE A 111 0.01 39.43 4.43
CA PHE A 111 -1.19 39.08 5.19
C PHE A 111 -2.41 38.97 4.27
N SER A 112 -2.91 37.75 4.06
CA SER A 112 -4.23 37.58 3.45
C SER A 112 -5.28 37.90 4.51
N PRO A 113 -6.09 38.97 4.35
CA PRO A 113 -7.04 39.42 5.37
C PRO A 113 -8.22 38.47 5.56
N ASN A 114 -8.38 37.49 4.66
CA ASN A 114 -9.42 36.47 4.75
C ASN A 114 -8.78 35.12 5.10
N ARG A 115 -8.36 34.96 6.36
CA ARG A 115 -8.35 33.62 6.98
C ARG A 115 -9.81 33.20 7.12
N GLY A 116 -10.37 32.67 6.04
CA GLY A 116 -11.67 32.02 6.09
C GLY A 116 -11.65 30.98 7.21
N SER A 117 -12.75 30.89 7.95
CA SER A 117 -12.91 29.93 9.04
C SER A 117 -12.56 28.52 8.56
N GLU A 118 -11.78 27.79 9.37
CA GLU A 118 -11.37 26.38 9.20
C GLU A 118 -12.58 25.40 9.27
N ILE A 119 -13.68 25.72 8.59
CA ILE A 119 -14.91 24.95 8.59
C ILE A 119 -14.74 23.81 7.58
N GLY A 120 -14.23 22.69 8.08
CA GLY A 120 -14.13 21.42 7.38
C GLY A 120 -13.02 21.41 6.35
N LEU A 121 -11.94 20.66 6.60
CA LEU A 121 -10.93 20.31 5.60
C LEU A 121 -11.58 19.45 4.51
N ARG A 122 -12.36 20.09 3.62
CA ARG A 122 -12.96 19.51 2.43
C ARG A 122 -12.25 20.10 1.20
N PRO A 123 -11.99 19.30 0.16
CA PRO A 123 -11.47 19.81 -1.10
C PRO A 123 -12.37 20.92 -1.67
N ARG A 124 -11.79 21.95 -2.30
CA ARG A 124 -12.50 23.15 -2.78
C ARG A 124 -13.60 22.83 -3.79
N ASP A 125 -13.37 21.92 -4.73
CA ASP A 125 -14.17 21.82 -5.97
C ASP A 125 -14.53 20.38 -6.39
N HIS A 126 -14.40 19.37 -5.51
CA HIS A 126 -14.43 17.97 -5.95
C HIS A 126 -15.51 17.13 -5.26
N PHE A 127 -16.73 17.14 -5.80
CA PHE A 127 -17.69 16.03 -5.62
C PHE A 127 -17.56 14.98 -6.73
N VAL A 128 -17.11 15.36 -7.93
CA VAL A 128 -17.06 14.45 -9.10
C VAL A 128 -15.83 13.52 -9.06
N HIS A 129 -14.71 13.98 -8.50
CA HIS A 129 -13.45 13.21 -8.45
C HIS A 129 -12.92 13.04 -7.01
N GLU A 130 -13.79 13.18 -6.00
CA GLU A 130 -13.41 13.08 -4.59
C GLU A 130 -12.67 11.76 -4.31
N VAL A 131 -13.23 10.64 -4.78
CA VAL A 131 -12.65 9.30 -4.62
C VAL A 131 -11.25 9.21 -5.25
N SER A 132 -11.07 9.70 -6.48
CA SER A 132 -9.77 9.67 -7.17
C SER A 132 -8.74 10.59 -6.52
N LEU A 133 -9.17 11.73 -5.95
CA LEU A 133 -8.29 12.62 -5.19
C LEU A 133 -7.82 11.94 -3.90
N HIS A 134 -8.74 11.32 -3.15
CA HIS A 134 -8.39 10.54 -1.97
C HIS A 134 -7.42 9.41 -2.33
N ALA A 135 -7.68 8.67 -3.41
CA ALA A 135 -6.81 7.59 -3.86
C ALA A 135 -5.40 8.08 -4.19
N GLY A 136 -5.25 9.20 -4.92
CA GLY A 136 -3.95 9.80 -5.20
C GLY A 136 -3.22 10.28 -3.92
N LEU A 137 -3.94 10.85 -2.95
CA LEU A 137 -3.33 11.26 -1.68
C LEU A 137 -2.85 10.08 -0.83
N HIS A 138 -3.51 8.91 -0.91
CA HIS A 138 -3.01 7.69 -0.30
C HIS A 138 -1.77 7.16 -1.03
N ASP A 139 -1.77 7.17 -2.37
CA ASP A 139 -0.65 6.70 -3.18
C ASP A 139 0.64 7.40 -2.77
N TRP A 140 0.67 8.74 -2.75
CA TRP A 140 1.88 9.51 -2.40
C TRP A 140 2.45 9.23 -0.99
N LEU A 141 1.71 8.59 -0.09
CA LEU A 141 2.21 8.19 1.24
C LEU A 141 2.41 6.68 1.37
N ALA A 142 1.89 5.88 0.45
CA ALA A 142 1.79 4.43 0.57
C ALA A 142 3.15 3.74 0.70
N GLY A 143 4.15 4.14 -0.10
CA GLY A 143 5.49 3.56 -0.03
C GLY A 143 6.16 3.81 1.32
N ALA A 144 6.13 5.06 1.80
CA ALA A 144 6.71 5.43 3.08
C ALA A 144 6.02 4.75 4.27
N VAL A 145 4.69 4.61 4.21
CA VAL A 145 3.93 3.88 5.23
C VAL A 145 4.29 2.39 5.22
N ALA A 146 4.40 1.77 4.05
CA ALA A 146 4.82 0.38 3.94
C ALA A 146 6.23 0.17 4.51
N GLU A 147 7.18 1.05 4.19
CA GLU A 147 8.50 1.01 4.82
C GLU A 147 8.44 1.20 6.33
N ASN A 148 7.60 2.11 6.85
CA ASN A 148 7.48 2.35 8.28
C ASN A 148 6.93 1.13 9.04
N ILE A 149 5.96 0.42 8.44
CA ILE A 149 5.39 -0.80 9.01
C ILE A 149 6.44 -1.92 9.11
N GLU A 150 7.34 -2.02 8.14
CA GLU A 150 8.32 -3.11 8.06
C GLU A 150 9.66 -2.78 8.73
N TYR A 151 10.12 -1.53 8.62
CA TYR A 151 11.46 -1.09 9.04
C TYR A 151 11.46 0.11 10.00
N GLY A 152 10.29 0.66 10.32
CA GLY A 152 10.14 1.80 11.23
C GLY A 152 10.26 1.44 12.72
N PRO A 153 9.83 2.35 13.61
CA PRO A 153 9.18 3.62 13.31
C PRO A 153 10.17 4.69 12.82
N PHE A 154 9.75 5.48 11.82
CA PHE A 154 10.46 6.69 11.43
C PHE A 154 10.18 7.82 12.43
N THR A 155 11.23 8.57 12.77
CA THR A 155 11.14 9.68 13.74
C THR A 155 11.09 11.05 13.08
N TYR A 156 11.39 11.13 11.78
CA TYR A 156 11.42 12.36 10.98
C TYR A 156 10.87 12.08 9.58
N TRP A 157 10.30 13.10 8.93
CA TRP A 157 9.79 13.01 7.56
C TRP A 157 10.91 13.19 6.51
N GLU A 158 11.92 13.98 6.84
CA GLU A 158 13.03 14.34 5.95
C GLU A 158 14.18 13.33 6.05
N GLY A 159 14.94 13.16 4.96
CA GLY A 159 16.18 12.40 4.95
C GLY A 159 16.01 10.89 4.82
N ASN A 160 14.81 10.44 4.43
CA ASN A 160 14.47 9.04 4.29
C ASN A 160 14.40 8.57 2.82
N GLY A 161 14.58 9.47 1.84
CA GLY A 161 14.69 9.10 0.42
C GLY A 161 13.40 9.10 -0.40
N TRP A 162 12.28 9.57 0.17
CA TRP A 162 10.96 9.70 -0.47
C TRP A 162 10.48 11.16 -0.51
N GLU A 163 11.42 12.11 -0.51
CA GLU A 163 11.12 13.55 -0.58
C GLU A 163 10.28 13.90 -1.82
N SER A 164 10.52 13.22 -2.95
CA SER A 164 9.73 13.38 -4.17
C SER A 164 8.25 13.01 -3.99
N ASP A 165 7.96 12.01 -3.15
CA ASP A 165 6.58 11.58 -2.91
C ASP A 165 5.85 12.60 -2.03
N LEU A 166 6.58 13.16 -1.05
CA LEU A 166 6.07 14.23 -0.20
C LEU A 166 5.80 15.51 -1.02
N GLU A 167 6.68 15.88 -1.95
CA GLU A 167 6.44 17.00 -2.88
C GLU A 167 5.18 16.77 -3.74
N GLY A 168 4.97 15.55 -4.23
CA GLY A 168 3.77 15.16 -4.97
C GLY A 168 2.50 15.27 -4.12
N PHE A 169 2.54 14.76 -2.89
CA PHE A 169 1.45 14.89 -1.91
C PHE A 169 1.10 16.36 -1.65
N GLU A 170 2.11 17.17 -1.35
CA GLU A 170 1.97 18.59 -1.04
C GLU A 170 1.40 19.39 -2.20
N LEU A 171 1.82 19.09 -3.43
CA LEU A 171 1.25 19.66 -4.65
C LEU A 171 -0.25 19.36 -4.74
N LEU A 172 -0.64 18.11 -4.51
CA LEU A 172 -2.03 17.68 -4.60
C LEU A 172 -2.89 18.31 -3.50
N VAL A 173 -2.38 18.37 -2.27
CA VAL A 173 -3.04 19.05 -1.14
C VAL A 173 -3.22 20.52 -1.42
N SER A 174 -2.16 21.21 -1.84
CA SER A 174 -2.20 22.64 -2.11
C SER A 174 -3.16 22.96 -3.27
N ALA A 175 -3.25 22.09 -4.29
CA ALA A 175 -4.11 22.32 -5.45
C ALA A 175 -5.60 22.19 -5.11
N HIS A 176 -5.92 21.27 -4.19
CA HIS A 176 -7.30 20.87 -3.93
C HIS A 176 -7.85 21.39 -2.60
N TYR A 177 -7.00 21.60 -1.59
CA TYR A 177 -7.39 22.14 -0.28
C TYR A 177 -6.94 23.60 -0.09
N GLY A 178 -5.78 23.98 -0.64
CA GLY A 178 -5.26 25.35 -0.55
C GLY A 178 -6.05 26.34 -1.41
N ASN A 179 -6.13 27.62 -1.01
CA ASN A 179 -6.92 28.72 -1.59
C ASN A 179 -6.76 28.89 -3.12
N LEU A 180 -7.44 29.84 -3.77
CA LEU A 180 -7.34 29.98 -5.24
C LEU A 180 -5.89 30.17 -5.73
N ASP A 181 -4.99 30.67 -4.88
CA ASP A 181 -3.56 30.83 -5.15
C ASP A 181 -2.71 29.59 -4.83
N GLY A 182 -3.35 28.52 -4.34
CA GLY A 182 -2.76 27.27 -3.84
C GLY A 182 -2.37 27.33 -2.36
N PHE A 183 -2.57 28.46 -1.68
CA PHE A 183 -2.06 28.62 -0.33
C PHE A 183 -2.84 27.77 0.69
N ILE A 184 -2.11 27.00 1.48
CA ILE A 184 -2.60 26.23 2.62
C ILE A 184 -1.58 26.36 3.75
N SER A 185 -2.04 26.35 5.01
CA SER A 185 -1.12 26.43 6.15
C SER A 185 -0.39 25.10 6.38
N ASP A 186 0.85 25.17 6.86
CA ASP A 186 1.64 23.99 7.27
C ASP A 186 0.88 23.09 8.25
N SER A 187 0.14 23.69 9.20
CA SER A 187 -0.69 22.94 10.16
C SER A 187 -1.80 22.15 9.49
N SER A 188 -2.38 22.67 8.41
CA SER A 188 -3.43 21.99 7.64
C SER A 188 -2.83 20.88 6.79
N VAL A 189 -1.69 21.13 6.13
CA VAL A 189 -0.95 20.10 5.38
C VAL A 189 -0.55 18.96 6.30
N ALA A 190 0.01 19.26 7.47
CA ALA A 190 0.38 18.25 8.47
C ALA A 190 -0.82 17.44 8.95
N SER A 191 -1.96 18.10 9.21
CA SER A 191 -3.20 17.43 9.63
C SER A 191 -3.79 16.54 8.55
N ILE A 192 -3.71 16.97 7.28
CA ILE A 192 -4.15 16.16 6.13
C ILE A 192 -3.19 14.97 5.95
N ARG A 193 -1.88 15.19 6.01
CA ARG A 193 -0.87 14.13 5.93
C ARG A 193 -1.04 13.07 7.01
N ASP A 194 -1.23 13.47 8.27
CA ASP A 194 -1.48 12.54 9.39
C ASP A 194 -2.74 11.67 9.14
N ARG A 195 -3.80 12.26 8.59
CA ARG A 195 -5.02 11.53 8.25
C ARG A 195 -4.78 10.42 7.21
N TYR A 196 -4.14 10.76 6.08
CA TYR A 196 -3.88 9.80 5.02
C TYR A 196 -2.81 8.78 5.41
N TRP A 197 -1.82 9.21 6.20
CA TRP A 197 -0.83 8.30 6.79
C TRP A 197 -1.50 7.20 7.61
N LYS A 198 -2.35 7.58 8.57
CA LYS A 198 -3.11 6.61 9.40
C LYS A 198 -4.00 5.71 8.57
N SER A 199 -4.66 6.26 7.55
CA SER A 199 -5.52 5.46 6.68
C SER A 199 -4.72 4.47 5.84
N CYS A 200 -3.57 4.86 5.28
CA CYS A 200 -2.65 3.92 4.63
C CYS A 200 -2.15 2.85 5.61
N GLU A 201 -1.82 3.23 6.85
CA GLU A 201 -1.35 2.30 7.87
C GLU A 201 -2.42 1.26 8.22
N GLU A 202 -3.67 1.69 8.39
CA GLU A 202 -4.83 0.81 8.58
C GLU A 202 -5.02 -0.14 7.39
N ILE A 203 -4.97 0.36 6.15
CA ILE A 203 -5.14 -0.45 4.93
C ILE A 203 -4.04 -1.50 4.80
N LEU A 204 -2.77 -1.08 4.90
CA LEU A 204 -1.60 -1.95 4.74
C LEU A 204 -1.44 -2.93 5.92
N SER A 205 -2.04 -2.63 7.07
CA SER A 205 -2.05 -3.53 8.23
C SER A 205 -3.11 -4.62 8.16
N LYS A 206 -4.10 -4.52 7.25
CA LYS A 206 -5.10 -5.60 7.05
C LYS A 206 -4.37 -6.89 6.64
N PRO A 207 -4.67 -8.05 7.27
CA PRO A 207 -3.93 -9.30 7.00
C PRO A 207 -3.84 -9.68 5.52
N GLU A 208 -4.94 -9.57 4.79
CA GLU A 208 -5.04 -9.88 3.37
C GLU A 208 -4.19 -8.95 2.49
N ILE A 209 -4.18 -7.66 2.82
CA ILE A 209 -3.39 -6.64 2.10
C ILE A 209 -1.91 -6.79 2.44
N ARG A 210 -1.59 -7.09 3.71
CA ARG A 210 -0.21 -7.34 4.14
C ARG A 210 0.39 -8.56 3.47
N LEU A 211 -0.37 -9.66 3.36
CA LEU A 211 0.06 -10.85 2.63
C LEU A 211 0.25 -10.56 1.14
N TRP A 212 -0.65 -9.78 0.52
CA TRP A 212 -0.51 -9.36 -0.87
C TRP A 212 0.75 -8.51 -1.08
N HIS A 213 0.99 -7.51 -0.23
CA HIS A 213 2.21 -6.69 -0.25
C HIS A 213 3.48 -7.53 -0.14
N GLN A 214 3.54 -8.43 0.84
CA GLN A 214 4.69 -9.33 1.01
C GLN A 214 4.91 -10.26 -0.19
N ALA A 215 3.83 -10.71 -0.83
CA ALA A 215 3.90 -11.50 -2.06
C ALA A 215 4.49 -10.68 -3.21
N VAL A 216 4.02 -9.44 -3.40
CA VAL A 216 4.55 -8.50 -4.41
C VAL A 216 6.04 -8.24 -4.19
N VAL A 217 6.46 -7.91 -2.96
CA VAL A 217 7.87 -7.70 -2.60
C VAL A 217 8.72 -8.93 -2.95
N LYS A 218 8.27 -10.13 -2.54
CA LYS A 218 8.99 -11.37 -2.78
C LYS A 218 9.14 -11.68 -4.27
N VAL A 219 8.10 -11.42 -5.06
CA VAL A 219 8.10 -11.73 -6.50
C VAL A 219 8.92 -10.70 -7.28
N VAL A 220 8.83 -9.41 -6.98
CA VAL A 220 9.64 -8.40 -7.68
C VAL A 220 11.13 -8.61 -7.44
N LEU A 221 11.55 -8.96 -6.22
CA LEU A 221 12.96 -9.26 -5.89
C LEU A 221 13.52 -10.47 -6.66
N ARG A 222 12.64 -11.38 -7.09
CA ARG A 222 12.98 -12.58 -7.87
C ARG A 222 12.73 -12.39 -9.36
N SER A 223 12.19 -11.26 -9.77
CA SER A 223 11.93 -10.93 -11.17
C SER A 223 13.26 -10.85 -11.91
N GLU A 224 13.34 -11.52 -13.06
CA GLU A 224 14.51 -11.48 -13.95
C GLU A 224 14.87 -10.04 -14.33
N HIS A 225 13.86 -9.17 -14.38
CA HIS A 225 13.99 -7.81 -14.88
C HIS A 225 13.79 -6.74 -13.80
N GLY A 226 13.53 -7.12 -12.55
CA GLY A 226 13.24 -6.18 -11.45
C GLY A 226 11.98 -5.34 -11.70
N VAL A 227 11.00 -5.91 -12.41
CA VAL A 227 9.74 -5.25 -12.74
C VAL A 227 8.57 -6.22 -12.60
N LEU A 228 7.39 -5.67 -12.34
CA LEU A 228 6.09 -6.35 -12.41
C LEU A 228 5.07 -5.46 -13.10
N SER A 229 4.18 -6.05 -13.90
CA SER A 229 3.00 -5.41 -14.47
C SER A 229 1.84 -5.36 -13.47
N GLY A 230 0.85 -4.51 -13.74
CA GLY A 230 -0.39 -4.46 -12.94
C GLY A 230 -1.11 -5.81 -12.85
N GLU A 231 -1.18 -6.54 -13.97
CA GLU A 231 -1.80 -7.88 -14.02
C GLU A 231 -1.05 -8.90 -13.16
N GLU A 232 0.28 -8.88 -13.18
CA GLU A 232 1.10 -9.73 -12.31
C GLU A 232 0.89 -9.35 -10.84
N ILE A 233 0.77 -8.06 -10.51
CA ILE A 233 0.48 -7.62 -9.15
C ILE A 233 -0.92 -8.10 -8.71
N ASP A 234 -1.94 -7.99 -9.56
CA ASP A 234 -3.29 -8.47 -9.27
C ASP A 234 -3.34 -9.98 -9.08
N ALA A 235 -2.59 -10.75 -9.88
CA ALA A 235 -2.51 -12.20 -9.76
C ALA A 235 -1.89 -12.66 -8.42
N LEU A 236 -1.11 -11.78 -7.76
CA LEU A 236 -0.55 -12.02 -6.42
C LEU A 236 -1.50 -11.62 -5.30
N ARG A 237 -2.57 -10.88 -5.61
CA ARG A 237 -3.65 -10.68 -4.65
C ARG A 237 -4.25 -12.05 -4.46
N SER A 238 -4.07 -12.62 -3.26
CA SER A 238 -4.66 -13.93 -2.97
C SER A 238 -6.13 -13.81 -3.36
N PRO A 239 -6.64 -14.66 -4.27
CA PRO A 239 -8.07 -14.73 -4.42
C PRO A 239 -8.59 -15.02 -3.02
N ILE A 240 -9.67 -14.36 -2.64
CA ILE A 240 -10.59 -14.96 -1.70
C ILE A 240 -10.90 -16.31 -2.34
N GLU A 241 -10.23 -17.37 -1.89
CA GLU A 241 -10.47 -18.71 -2.43
C GLU A 241 -11.96 -18.92 -2.26
N LEU A 242 -12.66 -19.11 -3.39
CA LEU A 242 -14.08 -19.46 -3.38
C LEU A 242 -14.27 -20.51 -2.28
N PRO A 243 -15.20 -20.28 -1.35
CA PRO A 243 -15.33 -21.15 -0.21
C PRO A 243 -15.56 -22.57 -0.69
N HIS A 244 -14.85 -23.52 -0.09
CA HIS A 244 -15.03 -24.93 -0.38
C HIS A 244 -16.43 -25.33 0.07
N LEU A 245 -17.32 -25.57 -0.89
CA LEU A 245 -18.70 -25.94 -0.62
C LEU A 245 -18.79 -27.40 -0.18
N VAL A 246 -19.41 -27.61 0.98
CA VAL A 246 -19.77 -28.91 1.54
C VAL A 246 -21.29 -28.94 1.68
N VAL A 247 -21.94 -29.92 1.06
CA VAL A 247 -23.37 -30.21 1.23
C VAL A 247 -23.47 -31.52 2.00
N PRO A 248 -23.55 -31.48 3.34
CA PRO A 248 -23.38 -32.67 4.16
C PRO A 248 -24.59 -33.60 4.08
N ASP A 249 -24.30 -34.90 3.95
CA ASP A 249 -25.28 -35.98 4.01
C ASP A 249 -25.15 -36.82 5.29
N SER A 250 -24.03 -36.69 6.01
CA SER A 250 -23.71 -37.44 7.21
C SER A 250 -22.73 -36.70 8.10
N PHE A 251 -22.53 -37.20 9.34
CA PHE A 251 -21.57 -36.56 10.25
C PHE A 251 -20.11 -36.79 9.84
N ASP A 252 -19.83 -37.73 8.94
CA ASP A 252 -18.47 -38.03 8.50
C ASP A 252 -17.86 -36.87 7.67
N ASP A 253 -18.71 -36.01 7.08
CA ASP A 253 -18.32 -34.78 6.38
C ASP A 253 -17.59 -33.77 7.29
N ALA A 254 -17.72 -33.91 8.61
CA ALA A 254 -16.92 -33.18 9.59
C ALA A 254 -15.41 -33.29 9.31
N ARG A 255 -14.96 -34.44 8.80
CA ARG A 255 -13.56 -34.66 8.45
C ARG A 255 -13.11 -33.77 7.29
N GLU A 256 -13.93 -33.68 6.23
CA GLU A 256 -13.62 -32.81 5.10
C GLU A 256 -13.59 -31.34 5.54
N ILE A 257 -14.57 -30.91 6.33
CA ILE A 257 -14.61 -29.55 6.90
C ILE A 257 -13.32 -29.26 7.68
N ALA A 258 -12.90 -30.17 8.56
CA ALA A 258 -11.70 -30.01 9.37
C ALA A 258 -10.39 -30.05 8.57
N ASP A 259 -10.28 -30.93 7.59
CA ASP A 259 -9.09 -31.04 6.74
C ASP A 259 -8.93 -29.78 5.88
N ARG A 260 -10.01 -29.28 5.26
CA ARG A 260 -10.05 -28.07 4.43
C ARG A 260 -9.76 -26.80 5.24
N PHE A 261 -10.49 -26.62 6.33
CA PHE A 261 -10.25 -25.55 7.28
C PHE A 261 -8.81 -25.62 7.83
N GLY A 262 -8.31 -26.83 8.06
CA GLY A 262 -6.98 -27.09 8.55
C GLY A 262 -5.86 -26.69 7.58
N CYS A 263 -6.14 -26.69 6.28
CA CYS A 263 -5.29 -26.15 5.22
C CYS A 263 -5.40 -24.63 5.05
N GLY A 264 -6.21 -23.95 5.86
CA GLY A 264 -6.44 -22.51 5.78
C GLY A 264 -7.44 -22.10 4.72
N GLN A 265 -8.24 -23.02 4.17
CA GLN A 265 -9.29 -22.73 3.19
C GLN A 265 -10.60 -22.32 3.89
N VAL A 266 -11.33 -21.35 3.33
CA VAL A 266 -12.70 -21.03 3.78
C VAL A 266 -13.62 -22.17 3.38
N VAL A 267 -14.52 -22.60 4.27
CA VAL A 267 -15.48 -23.68 3.99
C VAL A 267 -16.90 -23.12 4.07
N ALA A 268 -17.71 -23.34 3.04
CA ALA A 268 -19.15 -23.10 3.06
C ALA A 268 -19.88 -24.42 3.32
N ILE A 269 -20.78 -24.45 4.28
CA ILE A 269 -21.59 -25.63 4.62
C ILE A 269 -23.04 -25.30 4.29
N GLU A 270 -23.68 -26.03 3.38
CA GLU A 270 -25.07 -25.81 2.99
C GLU A 270 -25.95 -27.01 3.40
N PHE A 271 -26.84 -26.80 4.37
CA PHE A 271 -27.75 -27.82 4.87
C PHE A 271 -29.03 -27.91 4.01
N VAL A 272 -28.91 -28.45 2.79
CA VAL A 272 -30.06 -28.59 1.89
C VAL A 272 -30.83 -29.89 2.18
N GLY A 273 -31.92 -29.78 2.94
CA GLY A 273 -32.78 -30.93 3.25
C GLY A 273 -32.20 -31.89 4.29
N SER A 274 -31.14 -31.47 5.00
CA SER A 274 -30.49 -32.23 6.07
C SER A 274 -31.37 -32.33 7.32
N GLU A 275 -31.20 -33.39 8.12
CA GLU A 275 -31.90 -33.51 9.40
C GLU A 275 -31.39 -32.47 10.43
N PRO A 276 -32.27 -31.88 11.27
CA PRO A 276 -31.86 -30.86 12.25
C PRO A 276 -30.78 -31.32 13.23
N GLU A 277 -30.71 -32.63 13.52
CA GLU A 277 -29.68 -33.20 14.38
C GLU A 277 -28.29 -33.18 13.71
N LEU A 278 -28.23 -33.43 12.40
CA LEU A 278 -26.98 -33.40 11.63
C LEU A 278 -26.41 -31.97 11.56
N GLU A 279 -27.28 -30.99 11.26
CA GLU A 279 -26.92 -29.57 11.24
C GLU A 279 -26.31 -29.13 12.57
N ARG A 280 -27.01 -29.39 13.68
CA ARG A 280 -26.53 -29.03 15.02
C ARG A 280 -25.17 -29.66 15.31
N ARG A 281 -24.99 -30.95 15.00
CA ARG A 281 -23.74 -31.66 15.27
C ARG A 281 -22.56 -31.12 14.45
N LEU A 282 -22.77 -30.80 13.18
CA LEU A 282 -21.73 -30.24 12.31
C LEU A 282 -21.39 -28.79 12.67
N VAL A 283 -22.37 -27.98 13.08
CA VAL A 283 -22.13 -26.63 13.60
C VAL A 283 -21.37 -26.67 14.94
N ASP A 284 -21.76 -27.57 15.86
CA ASP A 284 -21.05 -27.76 17.15
C ASP A 284 -19.59 -28.18 16.90
N PHE A 285 -19.36 -29.11 15.97
CA PHE A 285 -18.02 -29.54 15.56
C PHE A 285 -17.21 -28.38 14.95
N SER A 286 -17.81 -27.64 14.02
CA SER A 286 -17.17 -26.52 13.32
C SER A 286 -16.81 -25.38 14.28
N THR A 287 -17.67 -25.10 15.25
CA THR A 287 -17.39 -24.14 16.34
C THR A 287 -16.20 -24.62 17.17
N GLY A 288 -16.10 -25.92 17.45
CA GLY A 288 -14.98 -26.52 18.18
C GLY A 288 -13.64 -26.38 17.46
N ILE A 289 -13.58 -26.61 16.14
CA ILE A 289 -12.34 -26.43 15.36
C ILE A 289 -11.97 -24.95 15.20
N CYS A 290 -12.95 -24.06 15.09
CA CYS A 290 -12.73 -22.61 15.08
C CYS A 290 -12.09 -22.15 16.39
N TYR A 291 -12.65 -22.56 17.53
CA TYR A 291 -12.08 -22.24 18.84
C TYR A 291 -10.64 -22.75 19.00
N ALA A 292 -10.34 -23.93 18.47
CA ALA A 292 -9.00 -24.52 18.55
C ALA A 292 -7.95 -23.81 17.66
N ARG A 293 -8.35 -23.14 16.58
CA ARG A 293 -7.44 -22.54 15.57
C ARG A 293 -7.64 -21.04 15.36
N ASP A 294 -8.29 -20.36 16.29
CA ASP A 294 -8.60 -18.92 16.22
C ASP A 294 -9.40 -18.53 14.95
N GLY A 295 -10.27 -19.44 14.51
CA GLY A 295 -11.18 -19.20 13.40
C GLY A 295 -12.55 -18.71 13.85
N GLU A 296 -13.40 -18.40 12.88
CA GLU A 296 -14.77 -17.93 13.11
C GLU A 296 -15.76 -18.80 12.32
N ILE A 297 -16.95 -19.03 12.87
CA ILE A 297 -18.07 -19.57 12.11
C ILE A 297 -19.18 -18.53 12.05
N ARG A 298 -19.70 -18.28 10.84
CA ARG A 298 -20.78 -17.31 10.59
C ARG A 298 -21.97 -18.01 9.95
N TRP A 299 -23.16 -17.61 10.36
CA TRP A 299 -24.39 -17.94 9.65
C TRP A 299 -24.63 -16.87 8.57
N VAL A 300 -24.93 -17.30 7.35
CA VAL A 300 -25.17 -16.38 6.22
C VAL A 300 -26.67 -16.24 5.96
N ASP A 301 -27.29 -17.29 5.42
CA ASP A 301 -28.73 -17.37 5.13
C ASP A 301 -29.14 -18.83 4.83
N GLN A 302 -30.45 -19.12 4.79
CA GLN A 302 -31.01 -20.38 4.24
C GLN A 302 -30.37 -21.72 4.72
N GLY A 303 -29.84 -21.78 5.94
CA GLY A 303 -29.13 -22.98 6.43
C GLY A 303 -27.71 -23.11 5.88
N ARG A 304 -27.09 -21.98 5.53
CA ARG A 304 -25.71 -21.89 5.05
C ARG A 304 -24.81 -21.25 6.11
N TYR A 305 -23.67 -21.89 6.32
CA TYR A 305 -22.66 -21.46 7.29
C TYR A 305 -21.31 -21.29 6.60
N LEU A 306 -20.54 -20.31 7.03
CA LEU A 306 -19.15 -20.10 6.62
C LEU A 306 -18.23 -20.38 7.79
N VAL A 307 -17.22 -21.22 7.56
CA VAL A 307 -16.14 -21.50 8.49
C VAL A 307 -14.89 -20.80 7.97
N LEU A 308 -14.45 -19.78 8.71
CA LEU A 308 -13.39 -18.84 8.34
C LEU A 308 -12.14 -19.13 9.18
N PRO A 309 -11.02 -19.55 8.55
CA PRO A 309 -9.75 -19.64 9.25
C PRO A 309 -9.22 -18.25 9.59
N SER A 310 -8.34 -18.16 10.60
CA SER A 310 -7.84 -16.87 11.09
C SER A 310 -7.22 -16.02 9.97
N GLY A 311 -7.59 -14.73 9.94
CA GLY A 311 -7.06 -13.77 8.96
C GLY A 311 -7.68 -13.80 7.56
N ARG A 312 -8.74 -14.58 7.30
CA ARG A 312 -9.53 -14.51 6.06
C ARG A 312 -10.91 -13.91 6.33
N GLY A 313 -11.09 -12.63 6.00
CA GLY A 313 -12.43 -12.03 5.90
C GLY A 313 -13.10 -12.46 4.59
N PHE A 314 -14.27 -13.08 4.68
CA PHE A 314 -15.18 -13.27 3.53
C PHE A 314 -16.42 -12.42 3.79
N ASP A 315 -16.73 -11.51 2.87
CA ASP A 315 -18.00 -10.80 2.83
C ASP A 315 -18.87 -11.43 1.73
N PRO A 316 -20.01 -12.06 2.06
CA PRO A 316 -20.89 -12.67 1.06
C PRO A 316 -21.62 -11.65 0.18
N ASP A 317 -21.60 -10.36 0.53
CA ASP A 317 -22.35 -9.29 -0.15
C ASP A 317 -21.46 -8.36 -1.02
N GLU A 318 -20.18 -8.66 -1.22
CA GLU A 318 -19.23 -7.91 -2.07
C GLU A 318 -18.91 -8.60 -3.43
#